data_AF-A0A9P7AKN4-F1
#
_entry.id   AF-A0A9P7AKN4-F1
#
_cell.length_a   1.000
_cell.length_b   1.000
_cell.length_c   1.000
_cell.angle_alpha   90.00
_cell.angle_beta   90.00
_cell.angle_gamma   90.00
#
_symmetry.space_group_name_H-M   'P 1'
#
loop_
_entity.id
_entity.type
_entity.pdbx_description
1 polymer ?
#
loop_
_entity_poly.entity_id
_entity_poly.type
_entity_poly.pdbx_seq_one_letter_code
_entity_poly.pdbx_strand_id
1 'polypeptide(L)'
;MVFYAYVKYVTDNSGYRYVITFASREVADEWWRAVSTSTVTSFVTSVQRVNAQFYTHNVGVANAADSLTTTGVATQFLGKVFFTWLNDLGGRGLSIIPPLEHFADHISGNSFFIRSKVAPYDYWYYPTSSNTTNAVYVSRTERTRFTVSLTAALQAPS
;
A
#
# COMPACT_ATOMS: atom_id res chain seq x y z
N MET A 1 -5.49 -12.41 -0.64
CA MET A 1 -6.84 -11.87 -0.37
C MET A 1 -6.98 -10.60 -1.16
N VAL A 2 -8.14 -10.37 -1.79
CA VAL A 2 -8.40 -9.15 -2.55
C VAL A 2 -8.31 -7.93 -1.64
N PHE A 3 -7.76 -6.83 -2.15
CA PHE A 3 -7.68 -5.55 -1.45
C PHE A 3 -8.52 -4.51 -2.19
N TYR A 4 -9.27 -3.70 -1.44
CA TYR A 4 -10.14 -2.68 -2.00
C TYR A 4 -9.71 -1.30 -1.53
N ALA A 5 -9.78 -0.32 -2.43
CA ALA A 5 -9.60 1.09 -2.12
C ALA A 5 -10.63 1.94 -2.86
N TYR A 6 -10.86 3.16 -2.37
CA TYR A 6 -11.59 4.19 -3.09
C TYR A 6 -10.62 5.13 -3.81
N VAL A 7 -11.02 5.59 -4.99
CA VAL A 7 -10.47 6.81 -5.60
C VAL A 7 -11.59 7.78 -5.93
N LYS A 8 -11.39 9.04 -5.58
CA LYS A 8 -12.40 10.10 -5.70
C LYS A 8 -11.86 11.30 -6.46
N TYR A 9 -12.68 11.92 -7.30
CA TYR A 9 -12.38 13.22 -7.88
C TYR A 9 -12.11 14.28 -6.80
N VAL A 10 -11.04 15.06 -6.98
CA VAL A 10 -10.61 16.09 -6.02
C VAL A 10 -11.56 17.28 -5.95
N THR A 11 -12.23 17.62 -7.04
CA THR A 11 -12.92 18.91 -7.18
C THR A 11 -14.38 18.86 -6.78
N ASP A 12 -15.02 17.69 -6.83
CA ASP A 12 -16.43 17.54 -6.44
C ASP A 12 -16.64 16.33 -5.50
N ASN A 13 -17.89 16.08 -5.14
CA ASN A 13 -18.28 14.89 -4.36
C ASN A 13 -19.19 13.93 -5.12
N SER A 14 -19.48 14.21 -6.39
CA SER A 14 -20.48 13.52 -7.18
C SER A 14 -19.87 12.57 -8.18
N GLY A 15 -19.00 13.07 -9.05
CA GLY A 15 -18.58 12.38 -10.26
C GLY A 15 -17.24 11.66 -10.10
N TYR A 16 -16.97 10.75 -11.04
CA TYR A 16 -15.67 10.10 -11.21
C TYR A 16 -15.12 9.51 -9.91
N ARG A 17 -15.93 8.64 -9.31
CA ARG A 17 -15.55 7.89 -8.12
C ARG A 17 -15.46 6.43 -8.50
N TYR A 18 -14.44 5.76 -8.03
CA TYR A 18 -14.24 4.34 -8.32
C TYR A 18 -13.93 3.57 -7.04
N VAL A 19 -14.39 2.32 -7.00
CA VAL A 19 -13.75 1.28 -6.18
C VAL A 19 -12.64 0.68 -7.03
N ILE A 20 -11.43 0.67 -6.50
CA ILE A 20 -10.30 -0.05 -7.05
C ILE A 20 -10.25 -1.42 -6.37
N THR A 21 -10.19 -2.47 -7.17
CA THR A 21 -10.03 -3.84 -6.71
C THR A 21 -8.66 -4.35 -7.13
N PHE A 22 -7.85 -4.74 -6.16
CA PHE A 22 -6.51 -5.28 -6.35
C PHE A 22 -6.47 -6.76 -5.96
N ALA A 23 -5.72 -7.56 -6.70
CA ALA A 23 -5.52 -8.98 -6.40
C ALA A 23 -4.92 -9.23 -5.00
N SER A 24 -4.14 -8.27 -4.49
CA SER A 24 -3.66 -8.23 -3.11
C SER A 24 -3.27 -6.81 -2.68
N ARG A 25 -2.94 -6.63 -1.39
CA ARG A 25 -2.43 -5.35 -0.86
C ARG A 25 -1.08 -4.99 -1.47
N GLU A 26 -0.21 -5.97 -1.67
CA GLU A 26 1.10 -5.78 -2.30
C GLU A 26 0.94 -5.24 -3.73
N VAL A 27 -0.05 -5.76 -4.48
CA VAL A 27 -0.40 -5.26 -5.81
C VAL A 27 -0.86 -3.80 -5.75
N ALA A 28 -1.58 -3.39 -4.70
CA ALA A 28 -1.99 -2.00 -4.52
C ALA A 28 -0.81 -1.06 -4.26
N ASP A 29 0.14 -1.48 -3.44
CA ASP A 29 1.37 -0.72 -3.16
C ASP A 29 2.27 -0.64 -4.41
N GLU A 30 2.40 -1.73 -5.17
CA GLU A 30 3.15 -1.74 -6.42
C GLU A 30 2.49 -0.91 -7.52
N TRP A 31 1.16 -0.97 -7.66
CA TRP A 31 0.41 -0.14 -8.61
C TRP A 31 0.58 1.35 -8.26
N TRP A 32 0.42 1.72 -6.99
CA TRP A 32 0.62 3.11 -6.55
C TRP A 32 2.04 3.59 -6.88
N ARG A 33 3.05 2.78 -6.58
CA ARG A 33 4.43 3.12 -6.91
C ARG A 33 4.59 3.37 -8.40
N ALA A 34 4.10 2.46 -9.25
CA ALA A 34 4.16 2.63 -10.70
C ALA A 34 3.47 3.92 -11.20
N VAL A 35 2.29 4.26 -10.68
CA VAL A 35 1.59 5.51 -11.01
C VAL A 35 2.39 6.73 -10.56
N SER A 36 2.83 6.75 -9.29
CA SER A 36 3.54 7.87 -8.66
C SER A 36 4.94 8.15 -9.23
N THR A 37 5.58 7.13 -9.81
CA THR A 37 6.91 7.24 -10.43
C THR A 37 6.85 7.07 -11.95
N SER A 38 5.67 7.17 -12.56
CA SER A 38 5.52 7.04 -14.00
C SER A 38 6.22 8.19 -14.73
N THR A 39 6.62 7.94 -15.98
CA THR A 39 7.16 8.99 -16.86
C THR A 39 6.05 9.92 -17.38
N VAL A 40 4.79 9.52 -17.22
CA VAL A 40 3.61 10.29 -17.64
C VAL A 40 3.20 11.23 -16.50
N THR A 41 3.73 12.45 -16.53
CA THR A 41 3.61 13.43 -15.43
C THR A 41 2.18 13.81 -15.08
N SER A 42 1.22 13.70 -16.01
CA SER A 42 -0.21 13.93 -15.73
C SER A 42 -0.77 12.95 -14.69
N PHE A 43 -0.32 11.69 -14.69
CA PHE A 43 -0.75 10.71 -13.68
C PHE A 43 -0.10 10.96 -12.32
N VAL A 44 1.18 11.33 -12.31
CA VAL A 44 1.92 11.67 -11.08
C VAL A 44 1.27 12.86 -10.35
N THR A 45 0.83 13.87 -11.11
CA THR A 45 0.21 15.08 -10.56
C THR A 45 -1.28 14.88 -10.26
N SER A 46 -1.98 14.09 -11.07
CA SER A 46 -3.40 13.84 -10.89
C SER A 46 -3.68 12.92 -9.69
N VAL A 47 -3.04 11.76 -9.63
CA VAL A 47 -3.40 10.69 -8.69
C VAL A 47 -2.60 10.80 -7.41
N GLN A 48 -3.29 10.88 -6.27
CA GLN A 48 -2.67 11.02 -4.95
C GLN A 48 -3.17 9.94 -3.99
N ARG A 49 -2.26 9.36 -3.21
CA ARG A 49 -2.60 8.41 -2.14
C ARG A 49 -2.78 9.16 -0.83
N VAL A 50 -4.00 9.12 -0.28
CA VAL A 50 -4.30 9.73 1.04
C VAL A 50 -4.01 8.74 2.16
N ASN A 51 -4.42 7.49 1.98
CA ASN A 51 -4.07 6.38 2.88
C ASN A 51 -4.09 5.04 2.12
N ALA A 52 -4.01 3.92 2.85
CA ALA A 52 -3.96 2.60 2.24
C ALA A 52 -5.16 2.29 1.32
N GLN A 53 -6.36 2.77 1.67
CA GLN A 53 -7.61 2.47 0.98
C GLN A 53 -8.31 3.72 0.41
N PHE A 54 -7.65 4.86 0.41
CA PHE A 54 -8.25 6.09 -0.07
C PHE A 54 -7.24 6.88 -0.91
N TYR A 55 -7.65 7.16 -2.13
CA TYR A 55 -6.91 7.89 -3.14
C TYR A 55 -7.79 9.03 -3.66
N THR A 56 -7.15 10.02 -4.26
CA THR A 56 -7.82 11.05 -5.03
C THR A 56 -7.23 11.13 -6.42
N HIS A 57 -7.99 11.68 -7.37
CA HIS A 57 -7.48 11.98 -8.70
C HIS A 57 -8.07 13.29 -9.24
N ASN A 58 -7.41 13.94 -10.18
CA ASN A 58 -7.94 15.07 -10.93
C ASN A 58 -8.24 14.63 -12.38
N VAL A 59 -9.51 14.37 -12.67
CA VAL A 59 -9.96 13.90 -13.99
C VAL A 59 -9.66 14.88 -15.11
N GLY A 60 -9.61 16.19 -14.81
CA GLY A 60 -9.19 17.21 -15.78
C GLY A 60 -7.70 17.12 -16.17
N VAL A 61 -6.90 16.34 -15.43
CA VAL A 61 -5.47 16.12 -15.69
C VAL A 61 -5.22 14.69 -16.18
N ALA A 62 -5.68 13.69 -15.42
CA ALA A 62 -5.65 12.28 -15.81
C ALA A 62 -6.64 11.48 -14.97
N ASN A 63 -7.39 10.58 -15.60
CA ASN A 63 -8.27 9.67 -14.87
C ASN A 63 -7.46 8.45 -14.37
N ALA A 64 -7.39 8.27 -13.05
CA ALA A 64 -6.79 7.08 -12.42
C ALA A 64 -7.17 5.73 -13.08
N ALA A 65 -8.41 5.56 -13.56
CA ALA A 65 -8.83 4.33 -14.22
C ALA A 65 -8.05 4.04 -15.53
N ASP A 66 -7.60 5.08 -16.22
CA ASP A 66 -6.83 4.98 -17.47
C ASP A 66 -5.37 4.57 -17.21
N SER A 67 -4.94 4.42 -15.96
CA SER A 67 -3.59 3.97 -15.59
C SER A 67 -3.27 2.56 -16.12
N LEU A 68 -4.30 1.73 -16.32
CA LEU A 68 -4.16 0.35 -16.80
C LEU A 68 -4.05 0.24 -18.33
N THR A 69 -4.40 1.29 -19.06
CA THR A 69 -4.41 1.33 -20.52
C THR A 69 -3.40 2.33 -21.09
N THR A 70 -2.95 3.29 -20.30
CA THR A 70 -1.96 4.30 -20.70
C THR A 70 -0.54 3.74 -20.61
N THR A 71 0.13 3.61 -21.76
CA THR A 71 1.53 3.18 -21.86
C THR A 71 2.45 4.07 -21.01
N GLY A 72 3.33 3.43 -20.23
CA GLY A 72 4.27 4.14 -19.36
C GLY A 72 3.75 4.45 -17.96
N VAL A 73 2.50 4.06 -17.63
CA VAL A 73 1.90 4.24 -16.30
C VAL A 73 1.86 2.92 -15.52
N ALA A 74 0.83 2.09 -15.75
CA ALA A 74 0.59 0.89 -14.95
C ALA A 74 -0.05 -0.25 -15.77
N THR A 75 0.20 -0.32 -17.08
CA THR A 75 -0.37 -1.34 -17.98
C THR A 75 0.00 -2.78 -17.57
N GLN A 76 1.15 -2.97 -16.92
CA GLN A 76 1.59 -4.26 -16.36
C GLN A 76 0.68 -4.80 -15.24
N PHE A 77 -0.25 -3.99 -14.72
CA PHE A 77 -1.22 -4.39 -13.71
C PHE A 77 -2.57 -4.82 -14.30
N LEU A 78 -2.72 -4.82 -15.63
CA LEU A 78 -3.90 -5.37 -16.29
C LEU A 78 -4.12 -6.84 -15.87
N GLY A 79 -5.34 -7.18 -15.48
CA GLY A 79 -5.69 -8.50 -14.93
C GLY A 79 -5.35 -8.71 -13.44
N LYS A 80 -4.67 -7.75 -12.80
CA LYS A 80 -4.42 -7.75 -11.34
C LYS A 80 -5.14 -6.61 -10.61
N VAL A 81 -5.52 -5.59 -11.34
CA VAL A 81 -6.23 -4.39 -10.86
C VAL A 81 -7.39 -4.10 -11.81
N PHE A 82 -8.53 -3.70 -11.27
CA PHE A 82 -9.61 -3.11 -12.06
C PHE A 82 -10.35 -2.03 -11.27
N PHE A 83 -11.05 -1.16 -12.00
CA PHE A 83 -11.80 -0.04 -11.47
C PHE A 83 -13.29 -0.26 -11.71
N THR A 84 -14.10 -0.08 -10.67
CA THR A 84 -15.56 -0.11 -10.76
C THR A 84 -16.09 1.30 -10.57
N TRP A 85 -16.74 1.85 -11.59
CA TRP A 85 -17.36 3.19 -11.52
C TRP A 85 -18.51 3.19 -10.51
N LEU A 86 -18.51 4.15 -9.59
CA LEU A 86 -19.58 4.37 -8.63
C LEU A 86 -20.59 5.41 -9.12
N ASN A 87 -21.88 5.10 -8.94
CA ASN A 87 -22.97 6.04 -9.27
C ASN A 87 -22.76 7.43 -8.66
N ASP A 88 -23.19 8.46 -9.38
CA ASP A 88 -23.18 9.84 -8.88
C ASP A 88 -24.03 9.98 -7.60
N LEU A 89 -23.76 11.06 -6.85
CA LEU A 89 -24.38 11.32 -5.54
C LEU A 89 -25.89 11.54 -5.70
N GLY A 90 -26.64 10.44 -5.61
CA GLY A 90 -28.07 10.37 -5.94
C GLY A 90 -28.58 8.94 -6.12
N GLY A 91 -27.69 8.00 -6.45
CA GLY A 91 -28.00 6.57 -6.42
C GLY A 91 -27.94 6.00 -4.99
N ARG A 92 -28.87 5.10 -4.63
CA ARG A 92 -28.82 4.29 -3.39
C ARG A 92 -27.72 3.21 -3.46
N GLY A 93 -26.48 3.61 -3.72
CA GLY A 93 -25.33 2.70 -3.78
C GLY A 93 -24.75 2.46 -2.40
N LEU A 94 -24.80 1.22 -1.93
CA LEU A 94 -24.02 0.82 -0.75
C LEU A 94 -22.53 0.78 -1.11
N SER A 95 -21.71 1.36 -0.25
CA SER A 95 -20.25 1.29 -0.35
C SER A 95 -19.81 -0.14 0.02
N ILE A 96 -19.43 -0.94 -0.97
CA ILE A 96 -19.12 -2.38 -0.80
C ILE A 96 -17.64 -2.64 -0.49
N ILE A 97 -16.95 -1.79 0.27
CA ILE A 97 -15.69 -2.25 0.87
C ILE A 97 -16.10 -3.04 2.11
N PRO A 98 -15.99 -4.38 2.10
CA PRO A 98 -16.29 -5.16 3.29
C PRO A 98 -15.40 -4.66 4.44
N PRO A 99 -15.95 -4.54 5.67
CA PRO A 99 -15.12 -4.28 6.84
C PRO A 99 -14.00 -5.31 6.84
N LEU A 100 -12.77 -4.83 7.00
CA LEU A 100 -11.59 -5.66 6.92
C LEU A 100 -11.44 -6.41 8.22
N GLU A 101 -12.19 -7.49 8.40
CA GLU A 101 -12.22 -8.25 9.65
C GLU A 101 -10.86 -8.88 10.01
N HIS A 102 -9.91 -8.94 9.07
CA HIS A 102 -8.63 -9.65 9.25
C HIS A 102 -7.39 -8.95 8.65
N PHE A 103 -7.29 -7.62 8.66
CA PHE A 103 -5.95 -7.03 8.68
C PHE A 103 -5.42 -7.13 10.10
N ALA A 104 -4.72 -8.23 10.38
CA ALA A 104 -3.90 -8.36 11.57
C ALA A 104 -3.04 -7.10 11.73
N ASP A 105 -3.33 -6.35 12.78
CA ASP A 105 -2.54 -5.31 13.43
C ASP A 105 -1.59 -4.46 12.59
N HIS A 106 -2.09 -3.26 12.30
CA HIS A 106 -1.30 -2.03 12.34
C HIS A 106 -1.01 -1.60 13.80
N ILE A 107 -1.42 -2.39 14.80
CA ILE A 107 -1.14 -2.24 16.24
C ILE A 107 0.14 -3.01 16.65
N SER A 108 1.14 -3.09 15.78
CA SER A 108 2.44 -3.61 16.22
C SER A 108 3.33 -2.52 16.82
N GLY A 109 2.89 -1.25 16.82
CA GLY A 109 3.67 -0.14 17.36
C GLY A 109 5.01 0.03 16.63
N ASN A 110 5.01 -0.22 15.32
CA ASN A 110 6.21 -0.26 14.49
C ASN A 110 7.18 -1.42 14.83
N SER A 111 6.68 -2.47 15.48
CA SER A 111 7.44 -3.65 15.89
C SER A 111 7.11 -4.88 15.04
N PHE A 112 8.08 -5.67 14.60
CA PHE A 112 7.90 -6.75 13.63
C PHE A 112 8.70 -8.00 13.99
N PHE A 113 8.15 -9.18 13.71
CA PHE A 113 8.97 -10.39 13.63
C PHE A 113 9.64 -10.46 12.26
N ILE A 114 10.98 -10.48 12.25
CA ILE A 114 11.75 -10.59 11.02
C ILE A 114 12.02 -12.07 10.74
N ARG A 115 11.80 -12.52 9.50
CA ARG A 115 11.96 -13.92 9.09
C ARG A 115 12.56 -14.04 7.69
N SER A 116 13.15 -15.20 7.41
CA SER A 116 13.64 -15.53 6.08
C SER A 116 12.49 -15.69 5.07
N LYS A 117 12.66 -15.13 3.87
CA LYS A 117 11.71 -15.32 2.76
C LYS A 117 11.78 -16.72 2.17
N VAL A 118 12.98 -17.31 2.11
CA VAL A 118 13.22 -18.65 1.54
C VAL A 118 12.96 -19.77 2.54
N ALA A 119 13.04 -19.48 3.84
CA ALA A 119 12.76 -20.43 4.92
C ALA A 119 11.78 -19.79 5.94
N PRO A 120 10.45 -19.88 5.70
CA PRO A 120 9.40 -19.22 6.49
C PRO A 120 9.41 -19.43 8.02
N TYR A 121 10.10 -20.47 8.49
CA TYR A 121 10.21 -20.85 9.91
C TYR A 121 11.46 -20.31 10.59
N ASP A 122 12.39 -19.71 9.84
CA ASP A 122 13.62 -19.13 10.38
C ASP A 122 13.37 -17.65 10.74
N TYR A 123 13.36 -17.34 12.03
CA TYR A 123 13.11 -16.01 12.59
C TYR A 123 14.37 -15.40 13.19
N TRP A 124 14.42 -14.07 13.22
CA TRP A 124 15.40 -13.34 14.02
C TRP A 124 15.03 -13.42 15.50
N TYR A 125 16.02 -13.73 16.31
CA TYR A 125 15.93 -13.86 17.75
C TYR A 125 17.07 -13.09 18.42
N TYR A 126 16.73 -12.27 19.40
CA TYR A 126 17.67 -11.56 20.25
C TYR A 126 17.47 -12.03 21.69
N PRO A 127 18.39 -12.85 22.24
CA PRO A 127 18.29 -13.36 23.59
C PRO A 127 18.53 -12.24 24.61
N THR A 128 17.62 -12.11 25.58
CA THR A 128 17.69 -11.09 26.63
C THR A 128 18.39 -11.57 27.91
N SER A 129 18.98 -12.76 27.90
CA SER A 129 19.67 -13.32 29.06
C SER A 129 21.03 -12.65 29.30
N SER A 130 21.42 -12.46 30.56
CA SER A 130 22.63 -11.75 30.97
C SER A 130 23.96 -12.38 30.48
N ASN A 131 23.93 -13.59 29.93
CA ASN A 131 25.11 -14.36 29.54
C ASN A 131 25.26 -14.50 28.01
N THR A 132 24.46 -13.82 27.21
CA THR A 132 24.53 -13.89 25.75
C THR A 132 25.16 -12.65 25.15
N THR A 133 25.97 -12.84 24.09
CA THR A 133 26.51 -11.75 23.28
C THR A 133 25.38 -10.92 22.67
N ASN A 134 25.62 -9.61 22.57
CA ASN A 134 24.70 -8.61 22.00
C ASN A 134 24.57 -8.79 20.47
N ALA A 135 23.95 -9.90 20.06
CA ALA A 135 23.86 -10.32 18.67
C ALA A 135 22.46 -10.88 18.37
N VAL A 136 22.07 -10.73 17.10
CA VAL A 136 20.83 -11.30 16.57
C VAL A 136 21.15 -12.67 15.96
N TYR A 137 20.37 -13.67 16.34
CA TYR A 137 20.48 -15.06 15.89
C TYR A 137 19.31 -15.45 14.99
N VAL A 138 19.48 -16.55 14.27
CA VAL A 138 18.38 -17.23 13.58
C VAL A 138 17.88 -18.35 14.49
N SER A 139 16.57 -18.40 14.72
CA SER A 139 15.92 -19.46 15.50
C SER A 139 14.63 -19.92 14.82
N ARG A 140 14.32 -21.21 14.99
CA ARG A 140 13.05 -21.83 14.55
C ARG A 140 12.02 -21.92 15.67
N THR A 141 12.47 -21.82 16.91
CA THR A 141 11.66 -22.02 18.11
C THR A 141 11.42 -20.72 18.87
N GLU A 142 12.29 -19.73 18.67
CA GLU A 142 12.24 -18.44 19.34
C GLU A 142 12.21 -17.30 18.32
N ARG A 143 11.64 -16.16 18.73
CA ARG A 143 11.51 -14.97 17.87
C ARG A 143 11.42 -13.71 18.71
N THR A 144 12.09 -12.65 18.27
CA THR A 144 12.05 -11.34 18.92
C THR A 144 11.37 -10.32 18.00
N ARG A 145 10.59 -9.40 18.57
CA ARG A 145 10.03 -8.28 17.82
C ARG A 145 11.04 -7.15 17.73
N PHE A 146 11.20 -6.58 16.53
CA PHE A 146 12.13 -5.49 16.23
C PHE A 146 11.38 -4.23 15.82
N THR A 147 11.78 -3.08 16.32
CA THR A 147 11.24 -1.78 15.89
C THR A 147 12.10 -1.19 14.78
N VAL A 148 11.49 -0.72 13.68
CA VAL A 148 12.22 -0.19 12.51
C VAL A 148 11.94 1.31 12.33
N SER A 149 12.90 2.17 12.68
CA SER A 149 12.80 3.63 12.48
C SER A 149 13.75 4.12 11.39
N LEU A 150 13.29 5.05 10.55
CA LEU A 150 14.17 5.82 9.67
C LEU A 150 14.79 6.95 10.47
N THR A 151 16.12 6.96 10.60
CA THR A 151 16.83 8.12 11.14
C THR A 151 17.26 9.00 9.97
N ALA A 152 16.99 10.30 10.04
CA ALA A 152 17.56 11.24 9.07
C ALA A 152 19.09 11.11 9.09
N ALA A 153 19.72 11.04 7.93
CA ALA A 153 21.17 11.11 7.85
C ALA A 153 21.62 12.44 8.47
N LEU A 154 22.46 12.37 9.50
CA LEU A 154 23.17 13.54 10.02
C LEU A 154 23.87 14.21 8.82
N GLN A 155 23.41 15.40 8.44
CA GLN A 155 24.18 16.26 7.54
C GLN A 155 25.51 16.52 8.24
N ALA A 156 26.61 16.17 7.57
CA ALA A 156 27.94 16.52 8.04
C ALA A 156 28.03 18.04 8.18
N PRO A 157 28.58 18.57 9.29
CA PRO A 157 28.77 20.00 9.43
C PRO A 157 29.74 20.50 8.35
N SER A 158 29.34 21.58 7.69
CA SER A 158 30.12 22.36 6.71
C SER A 158 31.35 23.02 7.34
#